data_AF-A0A1H7YAI6-F1
#
_entry.id   AF-A0A1H7YAI6-F1
#
_cell.length_a   1.000
_cell.length_b   1.000
_cell.length_c   1.000
_cell.angle_alpha   90.00
_cell.angle_beta   90.00
_cell.angle_gamma   90.00
#
_symmetry.space_group_name_H-M   'P 1'
#
loop_
_entity.id
_entity.type
_entity.pdbx_description
1 polymer ?
#
loop_
_entity_poly.entity_id
_entity_poly.type
_entity_poly.pdbx_seq_one_letter_code
_entity_poly.pdbx_strand_id
1 'polypeptide(L)'
;MTCGMSRSALISLLIVAATSTSAQCRIMAAGARCAVPPTKAEMPAPPPPVAIGEILAPGRYSMVMDATWYGLPPAQDGWVYYRIADDVYRVDWRTMEVLERATDEAGANWP
;
A
#
# COMPACT_ATOMS: atom_id res chain seq x y z
N MET A 1 14.95 -78.97 49.18
CA MET A 1 13.93 -77.90 49.26
C MET A 1 14.05 -77.04 48.03
N THR A 2 13.12 -77.17 47.10
CA THR A 2 12.98 -76.36 45.88
C THR A 2 11.89 -75.31 46.09
N CYS A 3 12.19 -74.05 45.77
CA CYS A 3 11.25 -72.93 45.64
C CYS A 3 12.06 -71.79 44.98
N GLY A 4 11.71 -71.09 43.91
CA GLY A 4 10.45 -70.89 43.23
C GLY A 4 10.42 -69.43 42.75
N MET A 5 10.57 -69.22 41.44
CA MET A 5 10.02 -68.13 40.60
C MET A 5 9.96 -66.66 41.10
N SER A 6 10.64 -65.73 40.39
CA SER A 6 10.05 -64.44 39.98
C SER A 6 10.99 -63.67 39.04
N ARG A 7 10.59 -63.50 37.77
CA ARG A 7 9.99 -62.26 37.22
C ARG A 7 10.96 -61.09 37.17
N SER A 8 11.43 -60.73 35.98
CA SER A 8 11.30 -59.36 35.46
C SER A 8 11.75 -59.30 34.00
N ALA A 9 10.78 -59.00 33.14
CA ALA A 9 10.97 -58.72 31.72
C ALA A 9 11.65 -57.35 31.57
N LEU A 10 12.77 -57.30 30.86
CA LEU A 10 13.38 -56.07 30.40
C LEU A 10 13.03 -55.88 28.92
N ILE A 11 12.01 -55.05 28.68
CA ILE A 11 11.62 -54.60 27.35
C ILE A 11 12.64 -53.54 26.92
N SER A 12 13.49 -53.90 25.95
CA SER A 12 14.50 -53.02 25.37
C SER A 12 13.87 -52.08 24.35
N LEU A 13 14.00 -50.79 24.60
CA LEU A 13 13.50 -49.66 23.82
C LEU A 13 14.32 -49.50 22.52
N LEU A 14 13.70 -49.75 21.36
CA LEU A 14 14.29 -49.45 20.05
C LEU A 14 14.24 -47.94 19.76
N ILE A 15 15.41 -47.31 19.65
CA ILE A 15 15.57 -45.91 19.26
C ILE A 15 15.59 -45.83 17.72
N VAL A 16 14.55 -45.26 17.12
CA VAL A 16 14.52 -44.92 15.69
C VAL A 16 15.32 -43.63 15.47
N ALA A 17 16.46 -43.75 14.77
CA ALA A 17 17.21 -42.59 14.28
C ALA A 17 16.57 -42.09 12.97
N ALA A 18 15.93 -40.92 13.01
CA ALA A 18 15.45 -40.23 11.83
C ALA A 18 16.64 -39.61 11.07
N THR A 19 16.98 -40.14 9.90
CA THR A 19 17.95 -39.54 8.99
C THR A 19 17.27 -38.41 8.20
N SER A 20 17.51 -37.17 8.59
CA SER A 20 17.08 -36.01 7.80
C SER A 20 17.96 -35.88 6.56
N THR A 21 17.43 -36.23 5.38
CA THR A 21 18.04 -35.88 4.10
C THR A 21 17.92 -34.36 3.92
N SER A 22 19.03 -33.63 4.03
CA SER A 22 19.05 -32.21 3.66
C SER A 22 19.38 -32.11 2.18
N ALA A 23 18.38 -31.79 1.36
CA ALA A 23 18.61 -31.36 -0.01
C ALA A 23 19.38 -30.02 0.05
N GLN A 24 20.68 -30.07 -0.23
CA GLN A 24 21.52 -28.88 -0.29
C GLN A 24 21.24 -28.15 -1.61
N CYS A 25 20.28 -27.21 -1.59
CA CYS A 25 20.09 -26.25 -2.68
C CYS A 25 21.35 -25.36 -2.78
N ARG A 26 22.32 -25.77 -3.61
CA ARG A 26 23.44 -24.94 -4.01
C ARG A 26 22.96 -23.88 -4.98
N ILE A 27 22.51 -22.75 -4.47
CA ILE A 27 22.30 -21.56 -5.28
C ILE A 27 23.68 -20.94 -5.48
N MET A 28 24.21 -20.99 -6.70
CA MET A 28 25.36 -20.18 -7.08
C MET A 28 24.96 -18.72 -6.96
N ALA A 29 25.48 -18.02 -5.95
CA ALA A 29 25.37 -16.57 -5.83
C ALA A 29 26.26 -15.92 -6.90
N ALA A 30 25.83 -15.96 -8.16
CA ALA A 30 26.32 -15.01 -9.14
C ALA A 30 25.87 -13.63 -8.64
N GLY A 31 26.83 -12.77 -8.28
CA GLY A 31 26.60 -11.50 -7.59
C GLY A 31 25.56 -10.63 -8.29
N ALA A 32 24.32 -10.71 -7.83
CA ALA A 32 23.28 -9.78 -8.19
C ALA A 32 23.60 -8.45 -7.51
N ARG A 33 24.06 -7.46 -8.28
CA ARG A 33 24.16 -6.09 -7.79
C ARG A 33 22.77 -5.50 -7.77
N CYS A 34 22.31 -5.02 -6.62
CA CYS A 34 21.09 -4.21 -6.53
C CYS A 34 21.29 -2.97 -7.43
N ALA A 35 20.54 -2.89 -8.51
CA ALA A 35 20.49 -1.69 -9.35
C ALA A 35 19.45 -0.75 -8.73
N VAL A 36 19.88 0.47 -8.39
CA VAL A 36 18.95 1.54 -8.01
C VAL A 36 18.33 2.04 -9.30
N PRO A 37 16.99 1.94 -9.48
CA PRO A 37 16.35 2.52 -10.66
C PRO A 37 16.60 4.04 -10.67
N PRO A 38 16.83 4.66 -11.83
CA PRO A 38 16.92 6.11 -11.91
C PRO A 38 15.60 6.68 -11.38
N THR A 39 15.68 7.54 -10.35
CA THR A 39 14.51 8.31 -9.92
C THR A 39 14.09 9.17 -11.10
N LYS A 40 12.80 9.17 -11.42
CA LYS A 40 12.24 10.00 -12.50
C LYS A 40 12.73 11.43 -12.26
N ALA A 41 13.39 12.04 -13.25
CA ALA A 41 13.82 13.42 -13.13
C ALA A 41 12.60 14.28 -12.79
N GLU A 42 12.67 15.02 -11.69
CA GLU A 42 11.61 15.89 -11.21
C GLU A 42 11.45 17.02 -12.24
N MET A 43 10.51 16.84 -13.18
CA MET A 43 10.14 17.89 -14.10
C MET A 43 9.33 18.92 -13.31
N PRO A 44 9.61 20.24 -13.43
CA PRO A 44 8.85 21.24 -12.70
C PRO A 44 7.36 21.07 -12.98
N ALA A 45 6.57 21.07 -11.91
CA ALA A 45 5.12 20.90 -12.01
C ALA A 45 4.53 21.99 -12.92
N PRO A 46 3.54 21.64 -13.76
CA PRO A 46 2.83 22.63 -14.57
C PRO A 46 2.17 23.68 -13.66
N PRO A 47 1.96 24.91 -14.17
CA PRO A 47 1.25 25.93 -13.42
C PRO A 47 -0.16 25.46 -13.06
N PRO A 48 -0.73 25.90 -11.91
CA PRO A 48 -2.07 25.52 -11.51
C PRO A 48 -3.11 25.93 -12.58
N PRO A 49 -4.04 25.05 -12.96
CA PRO A 49 -5.04 25.33 -13.99
C PRO A 49 -6.08 26.39 -13.59
N VAL A 50 -6.33 26.57 -12.29
CA VAL A 50 -7.27 27.56 -11.75
C VAL A 50 -6.66 28.27 -10.54
N ALA A 51 -7.12 29.50 -10.31
CA ALA A 51 -6.71 30.29 -9.16
C ALA A 51 -7.58 29.98 -7.93
N ILE A 52 -7.00 30.14 -6.73
CA ILE A 52 -7.77 30.13 -5.48
C ILE A 52 -8.65 31.39 -5.42
N GLY A 53 -9.91 31.24 -5.00
CA GLY A 53 -10.94 32.28 -5.00
C GLY A 53 -11.69 32.41 -6.34
N GLU A 54 -11.31 31.63 -7.37
CA GLU A 54 -12.04 31.61 -8.64
C GLU A 54 -13.41 30.92 -8.47
N ILE A 55 -14.46 31.47 -9.08
CA ILE A 55 -15.77 30.81 -9.16
C ILE A 55 -15.81 29.91 -10.40
N LEU A 56 -15.95 28.60 -10.19
CA LEU A 56 -16.00 27.63 -11.27
C LEU A 56 -17.34 27.70 -12.02
N ALA A 57 -17.27 27.67 -13.35
CA ALA A 57 -18.46 27.54 -14.18
C ALA A 57 -19.10 26.15 -13.99
N PRO A 58 -20.42 26.06 -13.73
CA PRO A 58 -21.09 24.79 -13.51
C PRO A 58 -21.00 23.89 -14.75
N GLY A 59 -20.83 22.58 -14.52
CA GLY A 59 -20.77 21.58 -15.59
C GLY A 59 -19.45 21.53 -16.38
N ARG A 60 -18.49 22.43 -16.11
CA ARG A 60 -17.19 22.42 -16.81
C ARG A 60 -16.22 21.36 -16.26
N TYR A 61 -16.38 21.00 -14.99
CA TYR A 61 -15.47 20.13 -14.25
C TYR A 61 -16.22 19.01 -13.54
N SER A 62 -15.50 17.93 -13.28
CA SER A 62 -16.07 16.73 -12.65
C SER A 62 -15.82 16.77 -11.15
N MET A 63 -16.88 16.55 -10.37
CA MET A 63 -16.75 16.33 -8.93
C MET A 63 -16.20 14.93 -8.66
N VAL A 64 -15.31 14.81 -7.68
CA VAL A 64 -14.79 13.53 -7.20
C VAL A 64 -15.80 12.92 -6.24
N MET A 65 -16.39 11.78 -6.62
CA MET A 65 -17.43 11.13 -5.81
C MET A 65 -16.89 10.33 -4.63
N ASP A 66 -15.78 9.61 -4.82
CA ASP A 66 -15.18 8.75 -3.78
C ASP A 66 -13.78 9.27 -3.43
N ALA A 67 -13.75 10.33 -2.62
CA ALA A 67 -12.51 10.97 -2.19
C ALA A 67 -11.58 9.99 -1.44
N THR A 68 -12.16 9.16 -0.58
CA THR A 68 -11.42 8.21 0.27
C THR A 68 -10.69 7.16 -0.55
N TRP A 69 -11.27 6.70 -1.67
CA TRP A 69 -10.59 5.78 -2.59
C TRP A 69 -9.27 6.34 -3.13
N TYR A 70 -9.22 7.65 -3.35
CA TYR A 70 -8.03 8.37 -3.78
C TYR A 70 -7.12 8.80 -2.62
N GLY A 71 -7.41 8.37 -1.38
CA GLY A 71 -6.63 8.74 -0.19
C GLY A 71 -6.92 10.15 0.33
N LEU A 72 -7.89 10.86 -0.26
CA LEU A 72 -8.27 12.19 0.20
C LEU A 72 -9.15 12.09 1.46
N PRO A 73 -9.01 13.03 2.41
CA PRO A 73 -9.92 13.13 3.54
C PRO A 73 -11.36 13.31 3.06
N PRO A 74 -12.38 12.80 3.77
CA PRO A 74 -13.78 13.00 3.39
C PRO A 74 -14.14 14.49 3.36
N ALA A 75 -15.03 14.84 2.43
CA ALA A 75 -15.60 16.18 2.31
C ALA A 75 -16.31 16.60 3.60
N GLN A 76 -15.98 17.79 4.11
CA GLN A 76 -16.53 18.37 5.34
C GLN A 76 -16.93 19.83 5.10
N ASP A 77 -17.62 20.47 6.05
CA ASP A 77 -17.84 21.92 6.08
C ASP A 77 -18.43 22.54 4.79
N GLY A 78 -19.20 21.77 4.01
CA GLY A 78 -19.88 22.26 2.81
C GLY A 78 -18.99 22.40 1.57
N TRP A 79 -17.72 21.99 1.61
CA TRP A 79 -16.88 21.91 0.42
C TRP A 79 -16.89 20.51 -0.18
N VAL A 80 -16.59 20.42 -1.48
CA VAL A 80 -16.49 19.17 -2.25
C VAL A 80 -15.23 19.18 -3.09
N TYR A 81 -14.76 18.00 -3.50
CA TYR A 81 -13.59 17.90 -4.38
C TYR A 81 -13.99 17.98 -5.84
N TYR A 82 -13.25 18.79 -6.60
CA TYR A 82 -13.32 18.83 -8.06
C TYR A 82 -11.99 18.42 -8.67
N ARG A 83 -12.08 17.61 -9.73
CA ARG A 83 -10.95 17.31 -10.60
C ARG A 83 -10.87 18.37 -11.69
N ILE A 84 -9.72 19.03 -11.77
CA ILE A 84 -9.42 20.08 -12.76
C ILE A 84 -8.08 19.72 -13.38
N ALA A 85 -8.11 19.27 -14.64
CA ALA A 85 -6.97 18.63 -15.30
C ALA A 85 -6.44 17.44 -14.46
N ASP A 86 -5.17 17.50 -14.05
CA ASP A 86 -4.50 16.47 -13.25
C ASP A 86 -4.47 16.80 -11.75
N ASP A 87 -5.17 17.86 -11.35
CA ASP A 87 -5.21 18.36 -9.99
C ASP A 87 -6.58 18.16 -9.35
N VAL A 88 -6.57 18.05 -8.02
CA VAL A 88 -7.77 18.08 -7.19
C VAL A 88 -7.83 19.35 -6.37
N TYR A 89 -9.02 19.95 -6.32
CA TYR A 89 -9.31 21.18 -5.62
C TYR A 89 -10.48 21.00 -4.67
N ARG A 90 -10.41 21.64 -3.50
CA ARG A 90 -11.57 21.86 -2.62
C ARG A 90 -12.34 23.07 -3.13
N VAL A 91 -13.65 22.90 -3.29
CA VAL A 91 -14.54 23.91 -3.85
C VAL A 91 -15.75 24.02 -2.94
N ASP A 92 -16.16 25.25 -2.59
CA ASP A 92 -17.40 25.48 -1.86
C ASP A 92 -18.60 25.02 -2.72
N TRP A 93 -19.41 24.12 -2.19
CA TRP A 93 -20.51 23.52 -2.95
C TRP A 93 -21.60 24.53 -3.34
N ARG A 94 -21.75 25.61 -2.56
CA ARG A 94 -22.84 26.57 -2.75
C ARG A 94 -22.44 27.70 -3.69
N THR A 95 -21.21 28.20 -3.58
CA THR A 95 -20.70 29.33 -4.39
C THR A 95 -19.89 28.87 -5.60
N MET A 96 -19.45 27.62 -5.64
CA MET A 96 -18.50 27.09 -6.62
C MET A 96 -17.12 27.77 -6.54
N GLU A 97 -16.79 28.39 -5.41
CA GLU A 97 -15.51 29.04 -5.19
C GLU A 97 -14.40 28.02 -4.90
N VAL A 98 -13.28 28.16 -5.60
CA VAL A 98 -12.07 27.35 -5.34
C VAL A 98 -11.46 27.79 -4.02
N LEU A 99 -11.40 26.89 -3.05
CA LEU A 99 -10.86 27.18 -1.72
C LEU A 99 -9.38 26.81 -1.62
N GLU A 100 -9.00 25.65 -2.15
CA GLU A 100 -7.66 25.10 -1.96
C GLU A 100 -7.32 24.07 -3.05
N ARG A 101 -6.04 23.90 -3.37
CA ARG A 101 -5.53 22.77 -4.15
C ARG A 101 -5.10 21.67 -3.19
N ALA A 102 -5.78 20.53 -3.24
CA ALA A 102 -5.56 19.37 -2.35
C ALA A 102 -4.78 18.24 -3.04
N THR A 103 -4.04 18.54 -4.11
CA THR A 103 -3.37 17.52 -4.93
C THR A 103 -2.26 16.81 -4.17
N ASP A 104 -1.58 17.51 -3.28
CA ASP A 104 -0.52 16.94 -2.45
C ASP A 104 -1.06 15.99 -1.36
N GLU A 105 -2.37 16.06 -1.06
CA GLU A 105 -3.04 15.13 -0.14
C GLU A 105 -3.53 13.85 -0.84
N ALA A 106 -3.54 13.83 -2.18
CA ALA A 106 -4.00 12.68 -2.94
C ALA A 106 -3.00 11.52 -2.85
N GLY A 107 -3.52 10.31 -2.68
CA GLY A 107 -2.74 9.08 -2.63
C GLY A 107 -2.35 8.55 -4.01
N ALA A 108 -1.63 7.43 -4.02
CA ALA A 108 -1.10 6.79 -5.23
C ALA A 108 -2.14 6.34 -6.26
N ASN A 109 -3.44 6.33 -5.91
CA ASN A 109 -4.53 5.98 -6.82
C ASN A 109 -5.02 7.17 -7.65
N TRP A 110 -4.48 8.38 -7.44
CA TRP A 110 -4.81 9.55 -8.24
C TRP A 110 -4.27 9.39 -9.67
N PRO A 111 -5.12 9.54 -10.70
CA PRO A 111 -4.75 9.31 -12.11
C PRO A 111 -3.85 10.40 -12.70
#